data_AF-M6WKN1-F1
#
_entry.id   AF-M6WKN1-F1
#
_cell.length_a   1.000
_cell.length_b   1.000
_cell.length_c   1.000
_cell.angle_alpha   90.00
_cell.angle_beta   90.00
_cell.angle_gamma   90.00
#
_symmetry.space_group_name_H-M   'P 1'
#
loop_
_entity.id
_entity.type
_entity.pdbx_description
1 polymer ?
#
loop_
_entity_poly.entity_id
_entity_poly.type
_entity_poly.pdbx_seq_one_letter_code
_entity_poly.pdbx_strand_id
1 'polypeptide(L)'
;MKILKTKKLSPEKDRFSGDFPLSIFNSSFFKILFQTILNRERTFISSTFHSINFHPVSIVIEPMQTRRSFFKRFFRWIGFSWFFVFISLFSVEAVRIEVFVPLCDGTQLACGKGKAGNVRSLEGNLYWGAAYGVESFFKKASGYKVVERKDEPSGSSVLRRLRVERTPGKGEQKVSILFHAYAGDKIDDALSDFLNASAGNSESDLIIWAGHDRLMDRLPPNWKRSSRSPKPTAVLACESEKYFGPVLRSIGSTSIVLTRTFMAPEAYLIQALVDTSAKSGVKNKRAIRSALVDSYAKYQRISKRAAETVFSKLD
;
A
#
# COMPACT_ATOMS: atom_id res chain seq x y z
N MET A 1 -73.59 -0.89 -13.17
CA MET A 1 -73.27 -2.33 -13.06
C MET A 1 -72.04 -2.62 -13.91
N LYS A 2 -70.90 -2.97 -13.30
CA LYS A 2 -69.76 -3.79 -13.82
C LYS A 2 -69.11 -3.34 -15.17
N ILE A 3 -67.80 -3.26 -15.41
CA ILE A 3 -66.56 -3.80 -14.82
C ILE A 3 -65.38 -3.01 -15.43
N LEU A 4 -64.35 -2.75 -14.62
CA LEU A 4 -63.01 -2.34 -15.05
C LEU A 4 -62.31 -3.45 -15.85
N LYS A 5 -61.70 -3.11 -16.99
CA LYS A 5 -60.54 -3.85 -17.53
C LYS A 5 -59.43 -2.88 -17.92
N THR A 6 -58.28 -3.16 -17.34
CA THR A 6 -56.98 -2.50 -17.43
C THR A 6 -56.40 -2.60 -18.84
N LYS A 7 -55.91 -1.46 -19.38
CA LYS A 7 -55.09 -1.43 -20.60
C LYS A 7 -53.63 -1.20 -20.21
N LYS A 8 -52.80 -2.11 -20.71
CA LYS A 8 -51.34 -2.23 -20.58
C LYS A 8 -50.65 -0.95 -21.06
N LEU A 9 -49.90 -0.24 -20.21
CA LEU A 9 -48.96 0.80 -20.64
C LEU A 9 -47.63 0.16 -21.05
N SER A 10 -47.23 0.41 -22.30
CA SER A 10 -45.86 0.29 -22.81
C SER A 10 -45.09 1.54 -22.39
N PRO A 11 -43.81 1.46 -21.98
CA PRO A 11 -43.04 2.66 -21.75
C PRO A 11 -42.57 3.23 -23.10
N GLU A 12 -42.91 4.51 -23.24
CA GLU A 12 -42.63 5.42 -24.33
C GLU A 12 -41.13 5.77 -24.38
N LYS A 13 -40.69 5.98 -25.61
CA LYS A 13 -39.30 6.10 -26.03
C LYS A 13 -38.98 7.58 -26.15
N ASP A 14 -38.42 8.17 -25.10
CA ASP A 14 -37.97 9.57 -25.15
C ASP A 14 -36.50 9.72 -25.48
N ARG A 15 -36.29 10.72 -26.32
CA ARG A 15 -35.17 10.99 -27.20
C ARG A 15 -34.35 12.10 -26.55
N PHE A 16 -33.11 11.80 -26.16
CA PHE A 16 -32.09 12.82 -25.93
C PHE A 16 -30.85 12.45 -26.74
N SER A 17 -30.80 12.99 -27.95
CA SER A 17 -29.63 13.10 -28.80
C SER A 17 -28.80 14.31 -28.34
N GLY A 18 -27.61 14.06 -27.83
CA GLY A 18 -26.58 15.06 -27.56
C GLY A 18 -25.22 14.42 -27.81
N ASP A 19 -24.50 14.97 -28.78
CA ASP A 19 -23.23 14.49 -29.31
C ASP A 19 -22.10 14.40 -28.26
N PHE A 20 -21.33 13.32 -28.30
CA PHE A 20 -20.01 13.23 -27.66
C PHE A 20 -18.95 13.00 -28.74
N PRO A 21 -17.91 13.83 -28.85
CA PRO A 21 -16.92 13.69 -29.91
C PRO A 21 -15.98 12.50 -29.64
N LEU A 22 -16.08 11.48 -30.49
CA LEU A 22 -15.09 10.43 -30.70
C LEU A 22 -13.82 11.03 -31.34
N SER A 23 -13.02 11.77 -30.57
CA SER A 23 -11.72 12.27 -31.07
C SER A 23 -10.65 12.45 -30.00
N ILE A 24 -10.37 11.43 -29.17
CA ILE A 24 -9.15 11.40 -28.32
C ILE A 24 -8.38 10.05 -28.40
N PHE A 25 -8.83 9.09 -29.22
CA PHE A 25 -8.12 7.82 -29.40
C PHE A 25 -6.99 7.85 -30.45
N ASN A 26 -6.39 9.00 -30.71
CA ASN A 26 -5.30 9.11 -31.68
C ASN A 26 -4.20 10.07 -31.21
N SER A 27 -3.56 9.75 -30.08
CA SER A 27 -2.32 10.38 -29.68
C SER A 27 -1.14 9.42 -29.90
N SER A 28 -0.16 9.87 -30.69
CA SER A 28 1.12 9.19 -30.94
C SER A 28 1.88 8.81 -29.65
N PHE A 29 1.49 9.38 -28.51
CA PHE A 29 2.02 9.08 -27.18
C PHE A 29 1.69 7.66 -26.71
N PHE A 30 0.52 7.11 -27.08
CA PHE A 30 0.07 5.79 -26.66
C PHE A 30 0.87 4.67 -27.33
N LYS A 31 1.33 4.87 -28.57
CA LYS A 31 2.16 3.89 -29.31
C LYS A 31 3.60 3.80 -28.78
N ILE A 32 4.17 4.91 -28.31
CA ILE A 32 5.57 4.97 -27.83
C ILE A 32 5.69 4.35 -26.42
N LEU A 33 4.69 4.56 -25.55
CA LEU A 33 4.66 3.97 -24.22
C LEU A 33 4.49 2.43 -24.29
N PHE A 34 3.71 1.94 -25.26
CA PHE A 34 3.42 0.51 -25.42
C PHE A 34 4.61 -0.30 -25.99
N GLN A 35 5.41 0.28 -26.90
CA GLN A 35 6.55 -0.42 -27.51
C GLN A 35 7.74 -0.59 -26.54
N THR A 36 7.84 0.27 -25.53
CA THR A 36 8.92 0.25 -24.54
C THR A 36 8.75 -0.85 -23.48
N ILE A 37 7.50 -1.30 -23.27
CA ILE A 37 7.15 -2.33 -22.28
C ILE A 37 7.51 -3.74 -22.78
N LEU A 38 7.49 -3.98 -24.10
CA LEU A 38 7.71 -5.31 -24.67
C LEU A 38 9.19 -5.73 -24.81
N ASN A 39 10.14 -4.79 -24.73
CA ASN A 39 11.57 -5.08 -24.99
C ASN A 39 12.42 -5.37 -23.74
N ARG A 40 11.83 -5.49 -22.54
CA ARG A 40 12.59 -5.46 -21.27
C ARG A 40 12.84 -6.83 -20.60
N GLU A 41 12.52 -7.95 -21.25
CA GLU A 41 12.68 -9.29 -20.64
C GLU A 41 14.00 -10.01 -20.91
N ARG A 42 14.97 -9.42 -21.63
CA ARG A 42 16.29 -10.05 -21.81
C ARG A 42 17.37 -9.21 -21.16
N THR A 43 17.88 -9.71 -20.03
CA THR A 43 19.28 -9.68 -19.54
C THR A 43 19.29 -9.50 -18.04
N PHE A 44 19.73 -10.53 -17.29
CA PHE A 44 20.77 -10.43 -16.24
C PHE A 44 20.79 -11.70 -15.37
N ILE A 45 21.80 -12.55 -15.54
CA ILE A 45 22.28 -13.53 -14.53
C ILE A 45 23.80 -13.62 -14.65
N SER A 46 24.52 -13.34 -13.55
CA SER A 46 25.91 -13.70 -13.19
C SER A 46 26.28 -12.85 -11.95
N SER A 47 26.96 -13.25 -10.87
CA SER A 47 27.66 -14.47 -10.43
C SER A 47 28.05 -14.34 -8.94
N THR A 48 28.37 -15.50 -8.34
CA THR A 48 29.43 -15.81 -7.33
C THR A 48 29.43 -15.25 -5.90
N PHE A 49 29.57 -16.18 -4.93
CA PHE A 49 30.13 -15.98 -3.59
C PHE A 49 31.19 -17.06 -3.31
N HIS A 50 32.24 -16.70 -2.56
CA HIS A 50 33.29 -17.59 -2.04
C HIS A 50 33.38 -17.46 -0.51
N SER A 51 33.68 -18.59 0.13
CA SER A 51 33.67 -18.90 1.57
C SER A 51 34.93 -18.44 2.31
N ILE A 52 34.85 -18.20 3.63
CA ILE A 52 35.98 -18.36 4.58
C ILE A 52 35.46 -18.81 5.97
N ASN A 53 36.14 -19.80 6.56
CA ASN A 53 35.96 -20.37 7.92
C ASN A 53 36.94 -19.73 8.93
N PHE A 54 36.61 -19.74 10.23
CA PHE A 54 37.58 -19.61 11.33
C PHE A 54 37.25 -20.52 12.52
N HIS A 55 38.30 -21.09 13.11
CA HIS A 55 38.33 -22.04 14.24
C HIS A 55 38.39 -21.36 15.63
N PRO A 56 38.09 -22.08 16.73
CA PRO A 56 37.93 -21.53 18.08
C PRO A 56 39.21 -21.62 18.94
N VAL A 57 39.29 -20.81 20.00
CA VAL A 57 40.29 -20.92 21.07
C VAL A 57 39.59 -20.95 22.44
N SER A 58 39.96 -21.94 23.24
CA SER A 58 39.50 -22.18 24.62
C SER A 58 40.42 -21.52 25.63
N ILE A 59 39.87 -20.97 26.72
CA ILE A 59 40.63 -20.47 27.88
C ILE A 59 40.27 -21.30 29.11
N VAL A 60 41.32 -21.73 29.80
CA VAL A 60 41.35 -22.54 31.03
C VAL A 60 41.06 -21.67 32.25
N ILE A 61 40.28 -22.18 33.22
CA ILE A 61 40.10 -21.61 34.55
C ILE A 61 40.47 -22.68 35.58
N GLU A 62 41.32 -22.34 36.54
CA GLU A 62 41.51 -23.12 37.78
C GLU A 62 41.40 -22.21 39.03
N PRO A 63 41.12 -22.79 40.22
CA PRO A 63 40.32 -22.14 41.26
C PRO A 63 41.06 -21.91 42.60
N MET A 64 40.33 -21.37 43.59
CA MET A 64 40.36 -21.66 45.05
C MET A 64 40.54 -20.49 46.05
N GLN A 65 39.58 -20.51 46.99
CA GLN A 65 39.67 -20.30 48.46
C GLN A 65 39.72 -18.90 49.11
N THR A 66 38.53 -18.47 49.54
CA THR A 66 38.10 -18.14 50.92
C THR A 66 39.11 -17.63 51.97
N ARG A 67 38.77 -16.51 52.63
CA ARG A 67 38.74 -16.39 54.11
C ARG A 67 37.86 -15.24 54.64
N ARG A 68 37.15 -15.53 55.74
CA ARG A 68 36.26 -14.65 56.53
C ARG A 68 37.03 -13.97 57.68
N SER A 69 36.68 -12.73 58.04
CA SER A 69 36.42 -12.23 59.42
C SER A 69 35.82 -10.81 59.32
N PHE A 70 34.64 -10.49 59.85
CA PHE A 70 34.18 -10.34 61.25
C PHE A 70 34.69 -9.06 61.94
N PHE A 71 33.99 -7.93 61.77
CA PHE A 71 33.73 -7.00 62.88
C PHE A 71 32.48 -6.14 62.62
N LYS A 72 31.59 -6.09 63.61
CA LYS A 72 30.32 -5.36 63.62
C LYS A 72 30.51 -3.95 64.19
N ARG A 73 29.56 -3.07 63.81
CA ARG A 73 29.11 -1.80 64.40
C ARG A 73 29.83 -0.53 63.89
N PHE A 74 29.12 0.33 63.16
CA PHE A 74 28.25 1.36 63.74
C PHE A 74 27.36 2.00 62.66
N PHE A 75 26.11 2.29 63.02
CA PHE A 75 25.06 2.89 62.19
C PHE A 75 25.44 4.31 61.70
N ARG A 76 25.53 4.56 60.38
CA ARG A 76 25.20 5.83 59.68
C ARG A 76 25.75 5.85 58.24
N TRP A 77 24.90 5.50 57.27
CA TRP A 77 24.61 6.30 56.07
C TRP A 77 23.58 5.54 55.22
N ILE A 78 22.31 5.89 55.41
CA ILE A 78 21.26 5.62 54.43
C ILE A 78 21.55 6.57 53.26
N GLY A 79 22.00 6.01 52.14
CA GLY A 79 22.31 6.80 50.96
C GLY A 79 22.98 6.01 49.85
N PHE A 80 22.86 4.68 49.82
CA PHE A 80 23.24 3.92 48.64
C PHE A 80 22.09 4.02 47.65
N SER A 81 22.17 5.05 46.82
CA SER A 81 21.32 5.35 45.68
C SER A 81 20.92 4.06 44.96
N TRP A 82 19.71 3.59 45.21
CA TRP A 82 18.99 2.66 44.34
C TRP A 82 18.63 3.43 43.07
N PHE A 83 19.63 3.74 42.25
CA PHE A 83 19.40 4.18 40.89
C PHE A 83 19.06 2.93 40.08
N PHE A 84 17.87 2.38 40.31
CA PHE A 84 17.23 1.48 39.35
C PHE A 84 17.02 2.33 38.10
N VAL A 85 17.96 2.24 37.15
CA VAL A 85 17.75 2.71 35.78
C VAL A 85 16.60 1.85 35.26
N PHE A 86 15.37 2.37 35.40
CA PHE A 86 14.20 1.85 34.73
C PHE A 86 14.42 2.14 33.25
N ILE A 87 15.20 1.29 32.58
CA ILE A 87 15.26 1.26 31.12
C ILE A 87 13.86 0.85 30.71
N SER A 88 13.01 1.85 30.49
CA SER A 88 11.75 1.64 29.80
C SER A 88 12.14 1.08 28.44
N LEU A 89 11.97 -0.23 28.30
CA LEU A 89 11.91 -0.90 27.01
C LEU A 89 10.65 -0.38 26.32
N PHE A 90 10.74 0.86 25.82
CA PHE A 90 9.78 1.38 24.87
C PHE A 90 9.92 0.52 23.62
N SER A 91 9.15 -0.57 23.57
CA SER A 91 8.94 -1.29 22.33
C SER A 91 8.21 -0.31 21.41
N VAL A 92 8.94 0.28 20.47
CA VAL A 92 8.33 1.12 19.43
C VAL A 92 7.40 0.21 18.64
N GLU A 93 6.11 0.35 18.87
CA GLU A 93 5.08 -0.35 18.11
C GLU A 93 5.25 0.02 16.63
N ALA A 94 5.24 -0.99 15.76
CA ALA A 94 5.43 -0.77 14.34
C ALA A 94 4.23 -0.02 13.77
N VAL A 95 4.47 0.96 12.91
CA VAL A 95 3.40 1.58 12.12
C VAL A 95 2.78 0.51 11.25
N ARG A 96 1.48 0.32 11.39
CA ARG A 96 0.70 -0.67 10.63
C ARG A 96 0.07 -0.01 9.43
N ILE A 97 0.32 -0.59 8.25
CA ILE A 97 -0.20 -0.10 6.98
C ILE A 97 -1.06 -1.20 6.36
N GLU A 98 -2.26 -0.85 5.93
CA GLU A 98 -3.16 -1.77 5.23
C GLU A 98 -3.38 -1.29 3.80
N VAL A 99 -3.19 -2.19 2.84
CA VAL A 99 -3.20 -1.86 1.42
C VAL A 99 -4.22 -2.72 0.68
N PHE A 100 -5.18 -2.04 0.06
CA PHE A 100 -6.28 -2.61 -0.70
C PHE A 100 -5.92 -2.56 -2.19
N VAL A 101 -5.71 -3.74 -2.79
CA VAL A 101 -5.24 -3.89 -4.17
C VAL A 101 -6.27 -4.68 -4.97
N PRO A 102 -7.25 -4.03 -5.60
CA PRO A 102 -8.09 -4.71 -6.58
C PRO A 102 -7.26 -5.08 -7.81
N LEU A 103 -7.29 -6.36 -8.18
CA LEU A 103 -6.61 -6.83 -9.39
C LEU A 103 -7.19 -6.15 -10.64
N CYS A 104 -6.34 -5.86 -11.62
CA CYS A 104 -6.75 -5.22 -12.87
C CYS A 104 -7.74 -6.10 -13.64
N ASP A 105 -8.85 -5.53 -14.08
CA ASP A 105 -9.84 -6.18 -14.94
C ASP A 105 -9.65 -5.75 -16.39
N GLY A 106 -9.14 -6.65 -17.22
CA GLY A 106 -8.87 -6.41 -18.64
C GLY A 106 -10.11 -6.18 -19.49
N THR A 107 -11.31 -6.47 -18.95
CA THR A 107 -12.59 -6.20 -19.63
C THR A 107 -13.03 -4.74 -19.45
N GLN A 108 -12.53 -4.08 -18.41
CA GLN A 108 -12.85 -2.69 -18.06
C GLN A 108 -11.69 -1.73 -18.38
N LEU A 109 -10.45 -2.23 -18.33
CA LEU A 109 -9.24 -1.42 -18.40
C LEU A 109 -8.22 -2.00 -19.36
N ALA A 110 -7.36 -1.14 -19.89
CA ALA A 110 -6.20 -1.53 -20.67
C ALA A 110 -5.09 -2.11 -19.75
N CYS A 111 -5.27 -3.34 -19.26
CA CYS A 111 -4.33 -3.99 -18.35
C CYS A 111 -3.10 -4.61 -19.04
N GLY A 112 -3.02 -4.55 -20.38
CA GLY A 112 -2.06 -5.32 -21.18
C GLY A 112 -2.66 -6.63 -21.69
N LYS A 113 -1.81 -7.61 -22.01
CA LYS A 113 -2.23 -8.89 -22.64
C LYS A 113 -2.23 -10.04 -21.63
N GLY A 114 -3.08 -11.04 -21.88
CA GLY A 114 -3.08 -12.31 -21.15
C GLY A 114 -3.40 -12.13 -19.66
N LYS A 115 -2.54 -12.68 -18.80
CA LYS A 115 -2.76 -12.71 -17.34
C LYS A 115 -2.83 -11.31 -16.69
N ALA A 116 -2.31 -10.28 -17.35
CA ALA A 116 -2.24 -8.93 -16.79
C ALA A 116 -3.62 -8.33 -16.46
N GLY A 117 -4.64 -8.66 -17.25
CA GLY A 117 -6.04 -8.27 -17.01
C GLY A 117 -6.93 -9.40 -16.48
N ASN A 118 -6.35 -10.53 -16.08
CA ASN A 118 -7.15 -11.60 -15.49
C ASN A 118 -7.46 -11.24 -14.03
N VAL A 119 -8.75 -11.06 -13.76
CA VAL A 119 -9.31 -10.63 -12.47
C VAL A 119 -8.96 -11.54 -11.28
N ARG A 120 -8.52 -12.78 -11.51
CA ARG A 120 -8.15 -13.72 -10.44
C ARG A 120 -6.73 -14.27 -10.55
N SER A 121 -5.88 -13.74 -11.44
CA SER A 121 -4.51 -14.23 -11.61
C SER A 121 -3.52 -13.57 -10.65
N LEU A 122 -3.16 -14.25 -9.56
CA LEU A 122 -2.15 -13.76 -8.63
C LEU A 122 -0.72 -13.75 -9.23
N GLU A 123 -0.44 -14.59 -10.22
CA GLU A 123 0.92 -14.73 -10.76
C GLU A 123 1.24 -13.69 -11.84
N GLY A 124 0.21 -13.15 -12.50
CA GLY A 124 0.41 -12.33 -13.69
C GLY A 124 -0.40 -11.04 -13.76
N ASN A 125 -1.33 -10.79 -12.84
CA ASN A 125 -2.12 -9.57 -12.88
C ASN A 125 -1.25 -8.31 -12.72
N LEU A 126 -1.58 -7.26 -13.46
CA LEU A 126 -0.82 -6.00 -13.55
C LEU A 126 -0.50 -5.41 -12.17
N TYR A 127 -1.46 -5.41 -11.24
CA TYR A 127 -1.28 -4.77 -9.93
C TYR A 127 -0.71 -5.69 -8.85
N TRP A 128 -0.50 -6.97 -9.14
CA TRP A 128 -0.06 -7.95 -8.14
C TRP A 128 1.11 -8.83 -8.58
N GLY A 129 0.92 -9.65 -9.61
CA GLY A 129 1.90 -10.64 -10.05
C GLY A 129 2.88 -10.17 -11.13
N ALA A 130 2.53 -9.12 -11.89
CA ALA A 130 3.40 -8.54 -12.91
C ALA A 130 4.67 -7.91 -12.30
N ALA A 131 5.63 -7.51 -13.14
CA ALA A 131 6.96 -7.04 -12.69
C ALA A 131 6.93 -5.91 -11.63
N TYR A 132 5.96 -5.00 -11.72
CA TYR A 132 5.72 -3.91 -10.75
C TYR A 132 4.45 -4.11 -9.91
N GLY A 133 3.82 -5.28 -10.01
CA GLY A 133 2.76 -5.70 -9.11
C GLY A 133 3.30 -5.96 -7.70
N VAL A 134 2.42 -5.82 -6.71
CA VAL A 134 2.79 -5.84 -5.28
C VAL A 134 3.62 -7.06 -4.87
N GLU A 135 3.17 -8.29 -5.15
CA GLU A 135 3.86 -9.48 -4.68
C GLU A 135 5.23 -9.64 -5.36
N SER A 136 5.27 -9.48 -6.68
CA SER A 136 6.50 -9.60 -7.46
C SER A 136 7.54 -8.52 -7.10
N PHE A 137 7.07 -7.30 -6.83
CA PHE A 137 7.93 -6.19 -6.46
C PHE A 137 8.50 -6.35 -5.05
N PHE A 138 7.64 -6.56 -4.03
CA PHE A 138 8.09 -6.66 -2.64
C PHE A 138 8.87 -7.94 -2.33
N LYS A 139 8.74 -8.99 -3.14
CA LYS A 139 9.63 -10.16 -3.09
C LYS A 139 11.09 -9.81 -3.39
N LYS A 140 11.33 -8.75 -4.18
CA LYS A 140 12.66 -8.33 -4.65
C LYS A 140 13.13 -7.02 -4.04
N ALA A 141 12.25 -6.30 -3.32
CA ALA A 141 12.55 -4.98 -2.78
C ALA A 141 13.58 -5.09 -1.64
N SER A 142 14.73 -4.42 -1.80
CA SER A 142 15.74 -4.33 -0.75
C SER A 142 15.18 -3.62 0.48
N GLY A 143 15.49 -4.13 1.68
CA GLY A 143 14.98 -3.60 2.95
C GLY A 143 13.54 -4.01 3.27
N TYR A 144 12.95 -4.94 2.52
CA TYR A 144 11.63 -5.51 2.80
C TYR A 144 11.71 -7.03 2.88
N LYS A 145 10.92 -7.62 3.79
CA LYS A 145 10.82 -9.06 3.96
C LYS A 145 9.36 -9.47 3.95
N VAL A 146 8.98 -10.34 3.02
CA VAL A 146 7.71 -11.07 3.09
C VAL A 146 7.79 -12.05 4.27
N VAL A 147 6.97 -11.83 5.28
CA VAL A 147 6.94 -12.64 6.50
C VAL A 147 5.75 -13.58 6.55
N GLU A 148 4.72 -13.31 5.77
CA GLU A 148 3.57 -14.21 5.60
C GLU A 148 2.96 -14.03 4.22
N ARG A 149 2.51 -15.15 3.67
CA ARG A 149 1.71 -15.24 2.45
C ARG A 149 0.60 -16.23 2.74
N LYS A 150 -0.64 -15.78 2.69
CA LYS A 150 -1.82 -16.59 2.98
C LYS A 150 -2.82 -16.48 1.84
N ASP A 151 -3.14 -17.61 1.23
CA ASP A 151 -4.19 -17.71 0.23
C ASP A 151 -5.54 -17.89 0.94
N GLU A 152 -6.56 -17.19 0.46
CA GLU A 152 -7.90 -17.28 1.02
C GLU A 152 -8.72 -18.38 0.32
N PRO A 153 -9.76 -18.92 0.97
CA PRO A 153 -10.61 -19.94 0.37
C PRO A 153 -11.23 -19.50 -0.97
N SER A 154 -11.52 -20.49 -1.83
CA SER A 154 -12.22 -20.25 -3.09
C SER A 154 -13.55 -19.51 -2.85
N GLY A 155 -13.87 -18.57 -3.73
CA GLY A 155 -15.07 -17.72 -3.61
C GLY A 155 -14.89 -16.45 -2.78
N SER A 156 -13.80 -16.33 -2.00
CA SER A 156 -13.48 -15.09 -1.27
C SER A 156 -13.24 -13.90 -2.21
N SER A 157 -13.61 -12.71 -1.75
CA SER A 157 -13.34 -11.45 -2.46
C SER A 157 -11.85 -11.09 -2.43
N VAL A 158 -11.18 -11.35 -1.30
CA VAL A 158 -9.72 -11.34 -1.21
C VAL A 158 -9.20 -12.72 -1.62
N LEU A 159 -8.21 -12.75 -2.50
CA LEU A 159 -7.57 -13.97 -3.01
C LEU A 159 -6.34 -14.34 -2.19
N ARG A 160 -5.57 -13.34 -1.75
CA ARG A 160 -4.32 -13.51 -1.01
C ARG A 160 -4.07 -12.32 -0.08
N ARG A 161 -3.55 -12.62 1.10
CA ARG A 161 -2.95 -11.65 2.02
C ARG A 161 -1.44 -11.83 2.06
N LEU A 162 -0.72 -10.72 2.02
CA LEU A 162 0.74 -10.68 2.07
C LEU A 162 1.15 -9.74 3.20
N ARG A 163 1.84 -10.26 4.21
CA ARG A 163 2.43 -9.44 5.27
C ARG A 163 3.89 -9.21 4.97
N VAL A 164 4.29 -7.94 4.93
CA VAL A 164 5.64 -7.50 4.62
C VAL A 164 6.15 -6.61 5.74
N GLU A 165 7.32 -6.92 6.25
CA GLU A 165 8.02 -6.09 7.24
C GLU A 165 9.12 -5.30 6.54
N ARG A 166 9.22 -4.02 6.90
CA ARG A 166 10.32 -3.16 6.48
C ARG A 166 11.47 -3.24 7.49
N THR A 167 12.71 -3.35 7.01
CA THR A 167 13.91 -3.22 7.83
C THR A 167 14.15 -1.74 8.16
N PRO A 168 14.07 -1.31 9.43
CA PRO A 168 14.25 0.08 9.79
C PRO A 168 15.73 0.50 9.70
N GLY A 169 15.98 1.69 9.16
CA GLY A 169 17.26 2.39 9.31
C GLY A 169 17.40 3.04 10.69
N LYS A 170 18.59 3.58 10.97
CA LYS A 170 18.86 4.27 12.25
C LYS A 170 17.93 5.47 12.43
N GLY A 171 17.12 5.45 13.49
CA GLY A 171 16.19 6.52 13.83
C GLY A 171 14.87 6.51 13.06
N GLU A 172 14.64 5.53 12.19
CA GLU A 172 13.39 5.37 11.46
C GLU A 172 12.38 4.50 12.22
N GLN A 173 11.10 4.70 11.92
CA GLN A 173 10.03 3.87 12.48
C GLN A 173 10.02 2.46 11.88
N LYS A 174 9.69 1.47 12.70
CA LYS A 174 9.35 0.13 12.23
C LYS A 174 8.03 0.20 11.47
N VAL A 175 7.91 -0.53 10.37
CA VAL A 175 6.68 -0.57 9.56
C VAL A 175 6.33 -2.01 9.18
N SER A 176 5.09 -2.39 9.45
CA SER A 176 4.46 -3.63 8.98
C SER A 176 3.36 -3.30 7.98
N ILE A 177 3.32 -4.02 6.86
CA ILE A 177 2.36 -3.79 5.79
C ILE A 177 1.56 -5.06 5.57
N LEU A 178 0.22 -4.94 5.57
CA LEU A 178 -0.70 -5.98 5.17
C LEU A 178 -1.32 -5.63 3.82
N PHE A 179 -1.00 -6.40 2.79
CA PHE A 179 -1.57 -6.25 1.46
C PHE A 179 -2.72 -7.24 1.25
N HIS A 180 -3.79 -6.76 0.62
CA HIS A 180 -4.99 -7.52 0.28
C HIS A 180 -5.14 -7.54 -1.23
N ALA A 181 -4.93 -8.70 -1.85
CA ALA A 181 -5.20 -8.92 -3.26
C ALA A 181 -6.69 -9.21 -3.45
N TYR A 182 -7.49 -8.20 -3.79
CA TYR A 182 -8.90 -8.40 -4.11
C TYR A 182 -9.02 -8.87 -5.56
N ALA A 183 -9.89 -9.85 -5.80
CA ALA A 183 -10.24 -10.23 -7.16
C ALA A 183 -10.79 -9.00 -7.92
N GLY A 184 -10.42 -8.84 -9.19
CA GLY A 184 -10.78 -7.65 -9.97
C GLY A 184 -12.29 -7.52 -10.19
N ASP A 185 -12.99 -8.65 -10.30
CA ASP A 185 -14.46 -8.74 -10.34
C ASP A 185 -15.13 -8.46 -8.98
N LYS A 186 -14.32 -8.24 -7.93
CA LYS A 186 -14.72 -7.94 -6.56
C LYS A 186 -14.20 -6.57 -6.09
N ILE A 187 -13.92 -5.67 -7.02
CA ILE A 187 -13.46 -4.30 -6.71
C ILE A 187 -14.45 -3.49 -5.87
N ASP A 188 -15.75 -3.78 -5.95
CA ASP A 188 -16.77 -3.12 -5.12
C ASP A 188 -16.65 -3.52 -3.64
N ASP A 189 -16.31 -4.79 -3.36
CA ASP A 189 -16.03 -5.26 -2.01
C ASP A 189 -14.75 -4.61 -1.48
N ALA A 190 -13.72 -4.51 -2.33
CA ALA A 190 -12.49 -3.81 -2.00
C ALA A 190 -12.76 -2.35 -1.61
N LEU A 191 -13.60 -1.65 -2.39
CA LEU A 191 -13.95 -0.26 -2.14
C LEU A 191 -14.72 -0.11 -0.82
N SER A 192 -15.69 -1.00 -0.57
CA SER A 192 -16.43 -1.02 0.70
C SER A 192 -15.48 -1.20 1.89
N ASP A 193 -14.60 -2.20 1.84
CA ASP A 193 -13.66 -2.49 2.93
C ASP A 193 -12.67 -1.33 3.14
N PHE A 194 -12.15 -0.76 2.05
CA PHE A 194 -11.25 0.40 2.09
C PHE A 194 -11.90 1.64 2.74
N LEU A 195 -13.14 1.95 2.38
CA LEU A 195 -13.86 3.09 2.96
C LEU A 195 -14.20 2.85 4.44
N ASN A 196 -14.59 1.62 4.81
CA ASN A 196 -14.82 1.27 6.21
C ASN A 196 -13.52 1.33 7.03
N ALA A 197 -12.40 0.84 6.49
CA ALA A 197 -11.09 0.94 7.13
C ALA A 197 -10.68 2.41 7.32
N SER A 198 -10.87 3.25 6.29
CA SER A 198 -10.64 4.69 6.35
C SER A 198 -11.54 5.39 7.38
N ALA A 199 -12.75 4.89 7.62
CA ALA A 199 -13.69 5.39 8.63
C ALA A 199 -13.38 4.91 10.07
N GLY A 200 -12.23 4.27 10.29
CA GLY A 200 -11.76 3.84 11.62
C GLY A 200 -12.10 2.39 11.96
N ASN A 201 -12.57 1.57 11.02
CA ASN A 201 -12.85 0.14 11.26
C ASN A 201 -11.61 -0.75 11.08
N SER A 202 -10.42 -0.16 10.91
CA SER A 202 -9.14 -0.86 10.90
C SER A 202 -8.29 -0.45 12.11
N GLU A 203 -7.46 -1.38 12.58
CA GLU A 203 -6.45 -1.10 13.59
C GLU A 203 -5.22 -0.37 13.00
N SER A 204 -5.06 -0.39 11.67
CA SER A 204 -3.90 0.19 10.99
C SER A 204 -3.82 1.70 11.15
N ASP A 205 -2.61 2.23 11.05
CA ASP A 205 -2.29 3.66 11.20
C ASP A 205 -2.41 4.42 9.88
N LEU A 206 -2.28 3.71 8.76
CA LEU A 206 -2.42 4.24 7.40
C LEU A 206 -3.14 3.23 6.51
N ILE A 207 -4.14 3.72 5.78
CA ILE A 207 -4.91 2.95 4.80
C ILE A 207 -4.52 3.38 3.39
N ILE A 208 -4.27 2.42 2.49
CA ILE A 208 -3.84 2.69 1.12
C ILE A 208 -4.74 1.96 0.13
N TRP A 209 -5.22 2.69 -0.88
CA TRP A 209 -5.79 2.10 -2.09
C TRP A 209 -4.77 2.17 -3.22
N ALA A 210 -4.57 1.06 -3.94
CA ALA A 210 -3.68 1.02 -5.11
C ALA A 210 -4.30 0.17 -6.22
N GLY A 211 -4.79 0.83 -7.27
CA GLY A 211 -5.44 0.15 -8.40
C GLY A 211 -6.35 1.10 -9.17
N HIS A 212 -7.33 0.53 -9.87
CA HIS A 212 -8.35 1.31 -10.59
C HIS A 212 -9.13 2.24 -9.65
N ASP A 213 -9.50 3.42 -10.14
CA ASP A 213 -10.38 4.31 -9.39
C ASP A 213 -11.83 3.88 -9.57
N ARG A 214 -12.33 3.07 -8.64
CA ARG A 214 -13.70 2.55 -8.75
C ARG A 214 -14.77 3.64 -8.64
N LEU A 215 -14.46 4.78 -8.04
CA LEU A 215 -15.39 5.90 -7.92
C LEU A 215 -15.53 6.68 -9.24
N MET A 216 -14.69 6.43 -10.24
CA MET A 216 -14.92 6.88 -11.62
C MET A 216 -16.10 6.17 -12.28
N ASP A 217 -16.38 4.93 -11.89
CA ASP A 217 -17.40 4.10 -12.54
C ASP A 217 -18.75 4.16 -11.84
N ARG A 218 -18.77 4.52 -10.56
CA ARG A 218 -19.98 4.46 -9.73
C ARG A 218 -19.92 5.36 -8.50
N LEU A 219 -21.09 5.57 -7.90
CA LEU A 219 -21.23 6.24 -6.62
C LEU A 219 -20.62 5.43 -5.47
N PRO A 220 -20.10 6.10 -4.41
CA PRO A 220 -19.53 5.43 -3.26
C PRO A 220 -20.58 4.57 -2.54
N PRO A 221 -20.20 3.36 -2.06
CA PRO A 221 -21.06 2.60 -1.17
C PRO A 221 -21.18 3.30 0.19
N ASN A 222 -22.20 2.92 0.96
CA ASN A 222 -22.32 3.35 2.35
C ASN A 222 -21.16 2.78 3.18
N TRP A 223 -20.63 3.60 4.10
CA TRP A 223 -19.60 3.22 5.06
C TRP A 223 -20.14 3.36 6.48
N LYS A 224 -19.57 2.59 7.42
CA LYS A 224 -19.99 2.58 8.82
C LYS A 224 -19.01 3.41 9.65
N ARG A 225 -19.55 4.36 10.42
CA ARG A 225 -18.73 5.14 11.35
C ARG A 225 -18.24 4.23 12.49
N SER A 226 -16.96 4.30 12.80
CA SER A 226 -16.35 3.61 13.93
C SER A 226 -16.35 4.48 15.18
N SER A 227 -16.18 3.86 16.35
CA SER A 227 -15.84 4.56 17.60
C SER A 227 -14.40 5.08 17.58
N ARG A 228 -13.53 4.51 16.74
CA ARG A 228 -12.17 4.99 16.52
C ARG A 228 -12.16 6.18 15.56
N SER A 229 -11.11 6.99 15.64
CA SER A 229 -10.92 8.09 14.70
C SER A 229 -10.73 7.57 13.26
N PRO A 230 -11.22 8.31 12.25
CA PRO A 230 -10.89 8.06 10.85
C PRO A 230 -9.37 8.02 10.64
N LYS A 231 -8.93 7.16 9.73
CA LYS A 231 -7.52 6.91 9.46
C LYS A 231 -7.00 7.86 8.38
N PRO A 232 -5.74 8.30 8.46
CA PRO A 232 -5.04 8.86 7.30
C PRO A 232 -5.09 7.88 6.13
N THR A 233 -5.30 8.41 4.93
CA THR A 233 -5.53 7.58 3.74
C THR A 233 -4.73 8.07 2.53
N ALA A 234 -4.12 7.15 1.80
CA ALA A 234 -3.48 7.37 0.51
C ALA A 234 -4.26 6.67 -0.60
N VAL A 235 -4.44 7.33 -1.74
CA VAL A 235 -5.07 6.72 -2.93
C VAL A 235 -4.18 6.90 -4.14
N LEU A 236 -3.65 5.76 -4.61
CA LEU A 236 -2.92 5.62 -5.86
C LEU A 236 -3.89 5.06 -6.91
N ALA A 237 -4.55 5.95 -7.64
CA ALA A 237 -5.48 5.62 -8.70
C ALA A 237 -5.54 6.77 -9.73
N CYS A 238 -6.33 6.66 -10.78
CA CYS A 238 -6.51 7.73 -11.76
C CYS A 238 -7.43 8.83 -11.20
N GLU A 239 -7.03 10.11 -11.26
CA GLU A 239 -7.87 11.25 -10.83
C GLU A 239 -8.45 11.17 -9.40
N SER A 240 -7.76 10.53 -8.46
CA SER A 240 -8.32 10.25 -7.13
C SER A 240 -8.61 11.50 -6.30
N GLU A 241 -7.99 12.66 -6.60
CA GLU A 241 -8.32 13.96 -5.99
C GLU A 241 -9.78 14.33 -6.25
N LYS A 242 -10.26 14.07 -7.47
CA LYS A 242 -11.61 14.39 -7.94
C LYS A 242 -12.65 13.41 -7.40
N TYR A 243 -12.34 12.11 -7.39
CA TYR A 243 -13.31 11.06 -7.09
C TYR A 243 -13.26 10.61 -5.62
N PHE A 244 -12.10 10.19 -5.11
CA PHE A 244 -11.95 9.80 -3.71
C PHE A 244 -11.90 11.00 -2.76
N GLY A 245 -11.35 12.14 -3.18
CA GLY A 245 -11.18 13.32 -2.32
C GLY A 245 -12.44 13.75 -1.57
N PRO A 246 -13.59 13.98 -2.23
CA PRO A 246 -14.85 14.32 -1.57
C PRO A 246 -15.34 13.26 -0.59
N VAL A 247 -15.21 11.98 -0.96
CA VAL A 247 -15.66 10.85 -0.12
C VAL A 247 -14.81 10.76 1.15
N LEU A 248 -13.48 10.80 1.03
CA LEU A 248 -12.58 10.79 2.19
C LEU A 248 -12.80 11.98 3.11
N ARG A 249 -13.05 13.18 2.56
CA ARG A 249 -13.45 14.36 3.35
C ARG A 249 -14.75 14.14 4.11
N SER A 250 -15.77 13.52 3.49
CA SER A 250 -17.04 13.20 4.17
C SER A 250 -16.88 12.18 5.31
N ILE A 251 -15.91 11.28 5.20
CA ILE A 251 -15.53 10.32 6.25
C ILE A 251 -14.81 11.02 7.41
N GLY A 252 -14.19 12.18 7.16
CA GLY A 252 -13.25 12.84 8.08
C GLY A 252 -11.84 12.23 8.02
N SER A 253 -11.55 11.43 6.99
CA SER A 253 -10.23 10.85 6.76
C SER A 253 -9.28 11.91 6.22
N THR A 254 -8.07 11.99 6.78
CA THR A 254 -7.03 12.88 6.28
C THR A 254 -6.37 12.25 5.05
N SER A 255 -6.62 12.81 3.86
CA SER A 255 -5.90 12.41 2.66
C SER A 255 -4.42 12.81 2.76
N ILE A 256 -3.52 11.84 2.57
CA ILE A 256 -2.07 12.07 2.54
C ILE A 256 -1.48 11.96 1.12
N VAL A 257 -2.17 11.25 0.22
CA VAL A 257 -1.82 11.11 -1.19
C VAL A 257 -3.11 11.02 -1.99
N LEU A 258 -3.23 11.86 -3.02
CA LEU A 258 -4.23 11.79 -4.06
C LEU A 258 -3.56 12.12 -5.41
N THR A 259 -4.23 11.84 -6.52
CA THR A 259 -3.71 12.05 -7.87
C THR A 259 -4.66 12.92 -8.69
N ARG A 260 -4.11 13.67 -9.64
CA ARG A 260 -4.83 14.67 -10.45
C ARG A 260 -5.00 14.24 -11.90
N THR A 261 -4.30 13.21 -12.34
CA THR A 261 -4.31 12.73 -13.73
C THR A 261 -4.41 11.21 -13.75
N PHE A 262 -4.51 10.65 -14.97
CA PHE A 262 -4.30 9.23 -15.19
C PHE A 262 -2.84 8.84 -14.90
N MET A 263 -2.66 7.68 -14.28
CA MET A 263 -1.35 7.21 -13.82
C MET A 263 -1.33 5.70 -13.58
N ALA A 264 -0.14 5.08 -13.51
CA ALA A 264 0.04 3.64 -13.26
C ALA A 264 0.21 3.31 -11.75
N PRO A 265 -0.78 2.74 -11.05
CA PRO A 265 -0.81 2.60 -9.58
C PRO A 265 -0.02 1.38 -9.09
N GLU A 266 1.28 1.41 -9.28
CA GLU A 266 2.18 0.27 -9.10
C GLU A 266 2.95 0.30 -7.76
N ALA A 267 3.55 -0.84 -7.40
CA ALA A 267 4.11 -1.07 -6.07
C ALA A 267 5.29 -0.15 -5.69
N TYR A 268 6.04 0.40 -6.65
CA TYR A 268 7.14 1.33 -6.35
C TYR A 268 6.65 2.66 -5.74
N LEU A 269 5.38 3.04 -5.97
CA LEU A 269 4.77 4.19 -5.31
C LEU A 269 4.45 3.88 -3.85
N ILE A 270 3.97 2.66 -3.59
CA ILE A 270 3.73 2.17 -2.23
C ILE A 270 5.06 2.15 -1.46
N GLN A 271 6.13 1.62 -2.07
CA GLN A 271 7.46 1.65 -1.44
C GLN A 271 7.91 3.08 -1.13
N ALA A 272 7.84 4.01 -2.09
CA ALA A 272 8.25 5.40 -1.88
C ALA A 272 7.44 6.09 -0.76
N LEU A 273 6.13 5.85 -0.70
CA LEU A 273 5.25 6.33 0.36
C LEU A 273 5.66 5.76 1.72
N VAL A 274 5.85 4.44 1.81
CA VAL A 274 6.20 3.75 3.06
C VAL A 274 7.57 4.19 3.58
N ASP A 275 8.59 4.18 2.72
CA ASP A 275 9.94 4.58 3.10
C ASP A 275 9.99 6.03 3.60
N THR A 276 9.25 6.93 2.95
CA THR A 276 9.21 8.33 3.36
C THR A 276 8.42 8.52 4.65
N SER A 277 7.33 7.76 4.83
CA SER A 277 6.54 7.77 6.07
C SER A 277 7.36 7.25 7.25
N ALA A 278 8.15 6.19 7.06
CA ALA A 278 9.03 5.63 8.09
C ALA A 278 10.12 6.62 8.54
N LYS A 279 10.61 7.43 7.61
CA LYS A 279 11.65 8.46 7.86
C LYS A 279 11.11 9.75 8.45
N SER A 280 9.96 10.20 7.97
CA SER A 280 9.51 11.60 8.11
C SER A 280 8.15 11.72 8.82
N GLY A 281 7.51 10.59 9.12
CA GLY A 281 6.15 10.51 9.63
C GLY A 281 5.08 10.64 8.54
N VAL A 282 3.95 9.98 8.76
CA VAL A 282 2.79 9.94 7.83
C VAL A 282 2.19 11.33 7.55
N LYS A 283 2.38 12.28 8.48
CA LYS A 283 1.86 13.66 8.34
C LYS A 283 2.70 14.55 7.43
N ASN A 284 3.91 14.14 7.04
CA ASN A 284 4.78 14.95 6.18
C ASN A 284 4.41 14.79 4.69
N LYS A 285 3.25 15.32 4.32
CA LYS A 285 2.67 15.20 2.97
C LYS A 285 3.60 15.74 1.87
N ARG A 286 4.36 16.81 2.17
CA ARG A 286 5.31 17.41 1.22
C ARG A 286 6.46 16.45 0.90
N ALA A 287 7.09 15.85 1.90
CA ALA A 287 8.15 14.87 1.69
C ALA A 287 7.63 13.65 0.93
N ILE A 288 6.46 13.13 1.34
CA ILE A 288 5.79 12.00 0.69
C ILE A 288 5.53 12.30 -0.79
N ARG A 289 4.93 13.45 -1.11
CA ARG A 289 4.68 13.88 -2.48
C ARG A 289 5.97 13.95 -3.29
N SER A 290 7.03 14.55 -2.75
CA SER A 290 8.31 14.63 -3.45
C SER A 290 8.86 13.24 -3.78
N ALA A 291 8.83 12.30 -2.83
CA ALA A 291 9.31 10.94 -3.04
C ALA A 291 8.47 10.17 -4.08
N LEU A 292 7.16 10.37 -4.08
CA LEU A 292 6.26 9.80 -5.10
C LEU A 292 6.55 10.35 -6.49
N VAL A 293 6.75 11.66 -6.61
CA VAL A 293 7.16 12.31 -7.87
C VAL A 293 8.48 11.74 -8.39
N ASP A 294 9.49 11.65 -7.54
CA ASP A 294 10.81 11.13 -7.91
C ASP A 294 10.75 9.66 -8.32
N SER A 295 9.99 8.85 -7.58
CA SER A 295 9.76 7.43 -7.90
C SER A 295 8.99 7.28 -9.22
N TYR A 296 7.90 8.01 -9.41
CA TYR A 296 7.10 7.93 -10.63
C TYR A 296 7.89 8.36 -11.86
N ALA A 297 8.62 9.49 -11.80
CA ALA A 297 9.49 9.95 -12.89
C ALA A 297 10.51 8.88 -13.30
N LYS A 298 11.15 8.23 -12.32
CA LYS A 298 12.13 7.15 -12.54
C LYS A 298 11.52 5.95 -13.24
N TYR A 299 10.39 5.44 -12.74
CA TYR A 299 9.80 4.20 -13.26
C TYR A 299 9.07 4.40 -14.58
N GLN A 300 8.36 5.53 -14.75
CA GLN A 300 7.66 5.88 -15.99
C GLN A 300 8.56 6.50 -17.06
N ARG A 301 9.82 6.82 -16.71
CA ARG A 301 10.80 7.44 -17.63
C ARG A 301 10.31 8.76 -18.20
N ILE A 302 9.73 9.60 -17.33
CA ILE A 302 9.25 10.94 -17.67
C ILE A 302 10.03 12.01 -16.89
N SER A 303 9.92 13.27 -17.31
CA SER A 303 10.54 14.37 -16.57
C SER A 303 9.90 14.53 -15.18
N LYS A 304 10.69 15.02 -14.21
CA LYS A 304 10.18 15.34 -12.87
C LYS A 304 8.99 16.31 -12.93
N ARG A 305 9.05 17.33 -13.79
CA ARG A 305 7.95 18.29 -13.99
C ARG A 305 6.66 17.62 -14.47
N ALA A 306 6.75 16.63 -15.35
CA ALA A 306 5.59 15.85 -15.78
C ALA A 306 5.06 14.97 -14.65
N ALA A 307 5.93 14.34 -13.85
CA ALA A 307 5.50 13.57 -12.69
C ALA A 307 4.86 14.45 -11.60
N GLU A 308 5.29 15.71 -11.45
CA GLU A 308 4.70 16.65 -10.49
C GLU A 308 3.22 16.93 -10.78
N THR A 309 2.78 16.89 -12.04
CA THR A 309 1.36 17.14 -12.38
C THR A 309 0.46 15.99 -11.96
N VAL A 310 1.00 14.80 -11.75
CA VAL A 310 0.25 13.59 -11.42
C VAL A 310 -0.28 13.62 -9.99
N PHE A 311 0.50 14.11 -9.05
CA PHE A 311 0.14 14.05 -7.62
C PHE A 311 -0.60 15.33 -7.20
N SER A 312 -1.37 15.25 -6.12
CA SER A 312 -2.13 16.37 -5.52
C SER A 312 -1.28 17.19 -4.56
N LYS A 313 -1.39 18.53 -4.61
CA LYS A 313 -0.71 19.43 -3.67
C LYS A 313 -1.59 19.51 -2.42
N LEU A 314 -1.48 18.51 -1.56
CA LEU A 314 -2.22 18.46 -0.31
C LEU A 314 -1.51 19.36 0.70
N ASP A 315 -2.25 20.31 1.26
CA ASP A 315 -1.75 21.22 2.29
C ASP A 315 -1.62 20.54 3.67
#